data_AF-A0A1F7BPR3-F1
#
_entry.id   AF-A0A1F7BPR3-F1
#
_cell.length_a   1.000
_cell.length_b   1.000
_cell.length_c   1.000
_cell.angle_alpha   90.00
_cell.angle_beta   90.00
_cell.angle_gamma   90.00
#
_symmetry.space_group_name_H-M   'P 1'
#
loop_
_entity.id
_entity.type
_entity.pdbx_description
1 polymer ?
#
loop_
_entity_poly.entity_id
_entity_poly.type
_entity_poly.pdbx_seq_one_letter_code
_entity_poly.pdbx_strand_id
1 'polypeptide(L)'
;MENARRGLIGIYGIKCDATSKSFVGGSVSIANKILKHIASLNKGVHENVSLQSEWNVFGPTAFSFSILELTSNKYHLSSHLRSWVSKIPNCEIIDDNANINDKRTLRIKTGIGVNADVKKNLKSLQLGTMDESIHHLIEFYNTIRAHE
;
A
#
# COMPACT_ATOMS: atom_id res chain seq x y z
N MET A 1 20.26 -14.65 -10.33
CA MET A 1 18.80 -14.80 -10.14
C MET A 1 18.51 -14.85 -8.64
N GLU A 2 18.45 -13.68 -8.00
CA GLU A 2 18.06 -13.52 -6.60
C GLU A 2 17.76 -12.02 -6.47
N ASN A 3 16.55 -11.61 -6.08
CA ASN A 3 16.14 -10.24 -5.66
C ASN A 3 14.76 -9.78 -6.15
N ALA A 4 14.10 -10.44 -7.11
CA ALA A 4 12.83 -9.97 -7.69
C ALA A 4 11.55 -10.18 -6.84
N ARG A 5 11.67 -10.33 -5.50
CA ARG A 5 10.50 -10.48 -4.59
C ARG A 5 10.54 -9.57 -3.37
N ARG A 6 11.36 -8.52 -3.37
CA ARG A 6 11.32 -7.51 -2.33
C ARG A 6 10.28 -6.46 -2.74
N GLY A 7 9.11 -6.49 -2.09
CA GLY A 7 8.10 -5.45 -2.29
C GLY A 7 8.63 -4.08 -1.88
N LEU A 8 8.00 -3.01 -2.37
CA LEU A 8 8.37 -1.64 -2.04
C LEU A 8 8.32 -1.42 -0.52
N ILE A 9 9.45 -1.02 0.05
CA ILE A 9 9.60 -0.68 1.48
C ILE A 9 9.46 0.84 1.60
N GLY A 10 8.67 1.32 2.54
CA GLY A 10 8.46 2.75 2.72
C GLY A 10 7.23 3.13 3.53
N ILE A 11 6.90 4.42 3.45
CA ILE A 11 5.76 5.06 4.09
C ILE A 11 4.69 5.33 3.03
N TYR A 12 3.45 4.96 3.33
CA TYR A 12 2.29 5.23 2.49
C TYR A 12 1.21 5.97 3.26
N GLY A 13 0.36 6.67 2.53
CA GLY A 13 -0.78 7.40 3.02
C GLY A 13 -2.08 6.91 2.39
N ILE A 14 -3.14 6.93 3.18
CA ILE A 14 -4.53 6.79 2.75
C ILE A 14 -5.22 8.08 3.21
N LYS A 15 -5.82 8.82 2.29
CA LYS A 15 -6.51 10.07 2.60
C LYS A 15 -7.98 9.96 2.25
N CYS A 16 -8.85 10.37 3.16
CA CYS A 16 -10.25 10.60 2.86
C CYS A 16 -10.39 12.02 2.28
N ASP A 17 -10.75 12.14 1.02
CA ASP A 17 -10.87 13.45 0.37
C ASP A 17 -12.13 14.21 0.83
N ALA A 18 -13.13 13.51 1.37
CA ALA A 18 -14.34 14.13 1.90
C ALA A 18 -14.12 14.84 3.25
N THR A 19 -13.25 14.30 4.12
CA THR A 19 -12.98 14.86 5.47
C THR A 19 -11.60 15.49 5.59
N SER A 20 -10.75 15.33 4.57
CA SER A 20 -9.33 15.66 4.60
C SER A 20 -8.52 14.93 5.69
N LYS A 21 -9.07 13.87 6.29
CA LYS A 21 -8.34 13.06 7.27
C LYS A 21 -7.34 12.16 6.56
N SER A 22 -6.14 12.05 7.14
CA SER A 22 -5.05 11.26 6.59
C SER A 22 -4.69 10.11 7.52
N PHE A 23 -4.30 8.99 6.94
CA PHE A 23 -3.91 7.77 7.64
C PHE A 23 -2.59 7.29 7.07
N VAL A 24 -1.57 7.18 7.89
CA VAL A 24 -0.21 6.90 7.43
C VAL A 24 0.31 5.62 8.07
N GLY A 25 0.98 4.80 7.28
CA GLY A 25 1.54 3.52 7.71
C GLY A 25 2.93 3.29 7.13
N GLY A 26 3.77 2.58 7.88
CA GLY A 26 5.08 2.11 7.42
C GLY A 26 5.05 0.62 7.11
N SER A 27 5.61 0.19 5.98
CA SER A 27 5.65 -1.23 5.61
C SER A 27 6.91 -1.61 4.84
N VAL A 28 7.28 -2.88 4.96
CA VAL A 28 8.31 -3.53 4.12
C VAL A 28 7.75 -4.02 2.78
N SER A 29 6.43 -3.94 2.61
CA SER A 29 5.74 -4.23 1.36
C SER A 29 4.46 -3.39 1.31
N ILE A 30 4.57 -2.21 0.73
CA ILE A 30 3.47 -1.22 0.66
C ILE A 30 2.28 -1.82 -0.09
N ALA A 31 2.50 -2.44 -1.25
CA ALA A 31 1.42 -3.00 -2.09
C ALA A 31 0.58 -4.04 -1.34
N ASN A 32 1.22 -5.03 -0.72
CA ASN A 32 0.52 -6.07 0.05
C ASN A 32 -0.26 -5.48 1.23
N LYS A 33 0.30 -4.44 1.86
CA LYS A 33 -0.28 -3.78 3.01
C LYS A 33 -1.55 -3.01 2.61
N ILE A 34 -1.48 -2.20 1.56
CA ILE A 34 -2.64 -1.50 0.98
C ILE A 34 -3.75 -2.50 0.61
N LEU A 35 -3.41 -3.61 -0.05
CA LEU A 35 -4.39 -4.65 -0.39
C LEU A 35 -5.06 -5.25 0.86
N LYS A 36 -4.30 -5.48 1.93
CA LYS A 36 -4.84 -5.95 3.21
C LYS A 36 -5.81 -4.92 3.80
N HIS A 37 -5.46 -3.63 3.81
CA HIS A 37 -6.35 -2.57 4.29
C HIS A 37 -7.65 -2.55 3.51
N ILE A 38 -7.59 -2.47 2.18
CA ILE A 38 -8.79 -2.45 1.32
C ILE A 38 -9.65 -3.69 1.57
N ALA A 39 -9.04 -4.88 1.64
CA ALA A 39 -9.77 -6.11 1.90
C ALA A 39 -10.44 -6.13 3.29
N SER A 40 -9.77 -5.63 4.32
CA SER A 40 -10.34 -5.53 5.67
C SER A 40 -11.44 -4.47 5.76
N LEU A 41 -11.24 -3.31 5.11
CA LEU A 41 -12.21 -2.22 5.05
C LEU A 41 -13.50 -2.65 4.37
N ASN A 42 -13.40 -3.33 3.23
CA ASN A 42 -14.56 -3.89 2.52
C ASN A 42 -15.29 -4.97 3.31
N LYS A 43 -14.60 -5.63 4.25
CA LYS A 43 -15.19 -6.65 5.14
C LYS A 43 -15.74 -6.05 6.44
N GLY A 44 -15.50 -4.77 6.72
CA GLY A 44 -15.91 -4.16 7.98
C GLY A 44 -15.09 -4.58 9.21
N VAL A 45 -13.90 -5.18 9.01
CA VAL A 45 -13.09 -5.77 10.09
C VAL A 45 -11.73 -5.08 10.24
N HIS A 46 -11.62 -3.85 9.76
CA HIS A 46 -10.38 -3.10 9.83
C HIS A 46 -10.01 -2.72 11.27
N GLU A 47 -8.71 -2.78 11.57
CA GLU A 47 -8.13 -2.61 12.92
C GLU A 47 -8.32 -1.19 13.45
N ASN A 48 -8.14 -0.19 12.59
CA ASN A 48 -8.46 1.21 12.91
C ASN A 48 -9.97 1.48 12.69
N VAL A 49 -10.68 1.72 13.79
CA VAL A 49 -12.12 2.00 13.83
C VAL A 49 -12.47 3.33 13.15
N SER A 50 -11.62 4.36 13.28
CA SER A 50 -11.87 5.65 12.63
C SER A 50 -11.83 5.51 11.10
N LEU A 51 -10.81 4.84 10.57
CA LEU A 51 -10.70 4.60 9.13
C LEU A 51 -11.86 3.74 8.63
N GLN A 52 -12.26 2.70 9.36
CA GLN A 52 -13.41 1.87 8.99
C GLN A 52 -14.72 2.67 8.98
N SER A 53 -14.93 3.53 9.97
CA SER A 53 -16.12 4.36 10.06
C SER A 53 -16.21 5.31 8.87
N GLU A 54 -15.11 5.99 8.53
CA GLU A 54 -15.09 6.87 7.36
C GLU A 54 -15.28 6.11 6.05
N TRP A 55 -14.66 4.92 5.93
CA TRP A 55 -14.85 4.06 4.77
C TRP A 55 -16.30 3.64 4.58
N ASN A 56 -17.00 3.33 5.67
CA ASN A 56 -18.42 2.97 5.62
C ASN A 56 -19.32 4.16 5.25
N VAL A 57 -18.95 5.38 5.65
CA VAL A 57 -19.73 6.59 5.39
C VAL A 57 -19.54 7.10 3.96
N PHE A 58 -18.30 7.23 3.50
CA PHE A 58 -17.99 7.88 2.22
C PHE A 58 -17.72 6.89 1.07
N GLY A 59 -17.47 5.62 1.40
CA GLY A 59 -17.19 4.58 0.43
C GLY A 59 -15.80 4.69 -0.21
N PRO A 60 -15.39 3.68 -0.99
CA PRO A 60 -14.03 3.57 -1.54
C PRO A 60 -13.62 4.71 -2.48
N THR A 61 -14.59 5.32 -3.18
CA THR A 61 -14.32 6.38 -4.17
C THR A 61 -13.90 7.70 -3.54
N ALA A 62 -14.12 7.87 -2.23
CA ALA A 62 -13.70 9.06 -1.49
C ALA A 62 -12.28 8.95 -0.92
N PHE A 63 -11.56 7.86 -1.20
CA PHE A 63 -10.22 7.61 -0.67
C PHE A 63 -9.15 7.62 -1.74
N SER A 64 -8.07 8.34 -1.46
CA SER A 64 -6.86 8.39 -2.26
C SER A 64 -5.71 7.68 -1.56
N PHE A 65 -4.94 6.90 -2.32
CA PHE A 65 -3.78 6.16 -1.84
C PHE A 65 -2.51 6.75 -2.43
N SER A 66 -1.50 7.01 -1.60
CA SER A 66 -0.24 7.61 -2.03
C SER A 66 0.96 6.96 -1.36
N ILE A 67 2.10 6.94 -2.07
CA ILE A 67 3.39 6.59 -1.48
C ILE A 67 4.04 7.90 -1.06
N LEU A 68 4.29 8.07 0.23
CA LEU A 68 4.90 9.29 0.78
C LEU A 68 6.42 9.23 0.72
N GLU A 69 6.98 8.04 0.97
CA GLU A 69 8.42 7.84 0.98
C GLU A 69 8.79 6.39 0.69
N LEU A 70 9.85 6.17 -0.09
CA LEU A 70 10.45 4.86 -0.29
C LEU A 70 11.79 4.79 0.47
N THR A 71 12.06 3.66 1.11
CA THR A 71 13.33 3.42 1.81
C THR A 71 13.87 2.05 1.50
N SER A 72 15.18 1.91 1.40
CA SER A 72 15.82 0.60 1.25
C SER A 72 16.00 -0.13 2.60
N ASN A 73 15.87 0.59 3.72
CA ASN A 73 16.18 0.08 5.05
C ASN A 73 14.95 0.12 5.98
N LYS A 74 14.46 -1.06 6.33
CA LYS A 74 13.29 -1.25 7.21
C LYS A 74 13.46 -0.65 8.61
N TYR A 75 14.69 -0.49 9.11
CA TYR A 75 14.93 0.03 10.45
C TYR A 75 14.64 1.54 10.58
N HIS A 76 14.54 2.25 9.45
CA HIS A 76 14.20 3.68 9.45
C HIS A 76 12.69 3.96 9.39
N LEU A 77 11.86 2.94 9.12
CA LEU A 77 10.42 3.11 8.91
C LEU A 77 9.74 3.82 10.08
N SER A 78 10.02 3.42 11.33
CA SER A 78 9.37 4.00 12.50
C SER A 78 9.74 5.48 12.71
N SER A 79 11.00 5.84 12.48
CA SER A 79 11.47 7.23 12.61
C SER A 79 10.88 8.11 11.51
N HIS A 80 10.87 7.61 10.28
CA HIS A 80 10.35 8.35 9.12
C HIS A 80 8.83 8.50 9.21
N LEU A 81 8.11 7.45 9.62
CA LEU A 81 6.66 7.49 9.87
C LEU A 81 6.29 8.61 10.84
N ARG A 82 6.98 8.70 11.99
CA ARG A 82 6.74 9.77 12.98
C ARG A 82 7.02 11.15 12.41
N SER A 83 8.06 11.29 11.59
CA SER A 83 8.35 12.56 10.90
C SER A 83 7.20 12.97 9.98
N TRP A 84 6.63 12.03 9.22
CA TRP A 84 5.50 12.28 8.33
C TRP A 84 4.23 12.65 9.06
N VAL A 85 3.91 11.94 10.15
CA VAL A 85 2.73 12.23 10.97
C VAL A 85 2.79 13.63 11.55
N SER A 86 3.98 14.10 11.92
CA SER A 86 4.18 15.48 12.40
C SER A 86 3.96 16.53 11.31
N LYS A 87 4.24 16.20 10.04
CA LYS A 87 4.09 17.11 8.90
C LYS A 87 2.66 17.20 8.38
N ILE A 88 1.85 16.17 8.58
CA ILE A 88 0.51 16.07 8.00
C ILE A 88 -0.53 16.42 9.09
N PRO A 89 -1.33 17.48 8.91
CA PRO A 89 -2.41 17.79 9.85
C PRO A 89 -3.50 16.71 9.80
N ASN A 90 -4.16 16.46 10.93
CA ASN A 90 -5.23 15.44 11.05
C ASN A 90 -4.81 14.05 10.55
N CYS A 91 -3.58 13.66 10.90
CA CYS A 91 -2.99 12.39 10.51
C CYS A 91 -3.07 11.36 11.66
N GLU A 92 -3.58 10.18 11.37
CA GLU A 92 -3.51 9.02 12.26
C GLU A 92 -2.50 7.99 11.76
N ILE A 93 -1.84 7.30 12.70
CA ILE A 93 -1.00 6.15 12.38
C ILE A 93 -1.89 4.91 12.31
N ILE A 94 -1.87 4.24 11.17
CA ILE A 94 -2.58 2.96 10.98
C ILE A 94 -1.66 1.76 11.11
N ASP A 95 -0.35 1.94 10.89
CA ASP A 95 0.64 0.87 10.95
C ASP A 95 1.99 1.38 11.43
N ASP A 96 2.24 1.24 12.73
CA ASP A 96 3.50 1.58 13.39
C ASP A 96 4.51 0.41 13.39
N ASN A 97 3.99 -0.81 13.30
CA ASN A 97 4.77 -2.03 13.30
C ASN A 97 5.33 -2.30 11.90
N ALA A 98 6.55 -1.81 11.66
CA ALA A 98 7.44 -2.39 10.68
C ALA A 98 7.48 -3.89 10.98
N ASN A 99 6.82 -4.71 10.16
CA ASN A 99 6.59 -6.12 10.44
C ASN A 99 7.92 -6.89 10.32
N ILE A 100 8.82 -6.71 11.30
CA ILE A 100 10.20 -7.23 11.32
C ILE A 100 10.19 -8.75 11.43
N ASN A 101 9.10 -9.32 11.97
CA ASN A 101 8.91 -10.75 12.19
C ASN A 101 7.84 -11.39 11.28
N ASP A 102 7.46 -10.77 10.16
CA ASP A 102 6.53 -11.38 9.22
C ASP A 102 7.17 -12.57 8.48
N LYS A 103 7.25 -13.71 9.16
CA LYS A 103 7.59 -15.00 8.55
C LYS A 103 6.36 -15.62 7.85
N ARG A 104 5.25 -14.89 7.68
CA ARG A 104 3.99 -15.45 7.19
C ARG A 104 3.38 -14.64 6.03
N THR A 105 3.57 -15.26 4.86
CA THR A 105 2.55 -15.53 3.83
C THR A 105 2.36 -14.54 2.68
N LEU A 106 3.07 -14.85 1.59
CA LEU A 106 2.56 -14.75 0.21
C LEU A 106 1.30 -15.61 0.03
N ARG A 107 0.19 -15.26 0.68
CA ARG A 107 -1.11 -15.86 0.39
C ARG A 107 -2.22 -14.84 0.61
N ILE A 108 -2.24 -13.83 -0.24
CA ILE A 108 -3.47 -13.11 -0.54
C ILE A 108 -4.40 -14.13 -1.22
N LYS A 109 -5.25 -14.80 -0.43
CA LYS A 109 -6.45 -15.49 -0.94
C LYS A 109 -7.52 -14.42 -1.18
N THR A 110 -7.35 -13.62 -2.21
CA THR A 110 -8.49 -12.98 -2.87
C THR A 110 -9.00 -14.02 -3.87
N GLY A 111 -10.26 -14.48 -3.73
CA GLY A 111 -10.90 -15.35 -4.72
C GLY A 111 -10.88 -14.65 -6.09
N ILE A 112 -10.68 -15.30 -7.23
CA ILE A 112 -11.04 -16.63 -7.72
C ILE A 112 -9.80 -17.55 -7.80
N GLY A 113 -9.97 -18.84 -7.53
CA GLY A 113 -8.93 -19.84 -7.72
C GLY A 113 -8.61 -20.01 -9.21
N VAL A 114 -7.68 -19.23 -9.74
CA VAL A 114 -7.21 -19.37 -11.12
C VAL A 114 -6.20 -20.52 -11.18
N ASN A 115 -6.35 -21.43 -12.15
CA ASN A 115 -5.43 -22.55 -12.35
C ASN A 115 -3.98 -22.05 -12.53
N ALA A 116 -3.01 -22.81 -12.02
CA ALA A 116 -1.58 -22.51 -12.09
C ALA A 116 -1.11 -22.16 -13.51
N ASP A 117 -1.64 -22.82 -14.54
CA ASP A 117 -1.30 -22.53 -15.94
C ASP A 117 -1.81 -21.16 -16.39
N VAL A 118 -3.04 -20.79 -16.03
CA VAL A 118 -3.59 -19.47 -16.33
C VAL A 118 -2.79 -18.38 -15.59
N LYS A 119 -2.36 -18.65 -14.35
CA LYS A 119 -1.48 -17.73 -13.61
C LYS A 119 -0.11 -17.56 -14.27
N LYS A 120 0.43 -18.63 -14.88
CA LYS A 120 1.68 -18.59 -15.64
C LYS A 120 1.51 -17.78 -16.93
N ASN A 121 0.38 -17.95 -17.62
CA ASN A 121 0.04 -17.22 -18.84
C ASN A 121 -0.20 -15.73 -18.59
N LEU A 122 -0.94 -15.36 -17.53
CA LEU A 122 -1.13 -13.96 -17.14
C LEU A 122 0.20 -13.27 -16.81
N LYS A 123 1.10 -13.99 -16.12
CA LYS A 123 2.46 -13.51 -15.84
C LYS A 123 3.31 -13.36 -17.10
N SER A 124 3.25 -14.30 -18.03
CA SER A 124 4.00 -14.18 -19.30
C SER A 124 3.47 -13.05 -20.17
N LEU A 125 2.19 -12.69 -20.02
CA LEU A 125 1.56 -11.57 -20.69
C LEU A 125 1.77 -10.23 -19.97
N GLN A 126 2.48 -10.21 -18.83
CA GLN A 126 2.66 -9.03 -17.98
C GLN A 126 1.35 -8.38 -17.47
N LEU A 127 0.22 -9.09 -17.55
CA LEU A 127 -1.08 -8.60 -17.15
C LEU A 127 -1.40 -9.08 -15.73
N GLY A 128 -1.48 -8.15 -14.78
CA GLY A 128 -2.14 -8.38 -13.49
C GLY A 128 -1.26 -8.40 -12.23
N THR A 129 -0.02 -7.91 -12.28
CA THR A 129 0.72 -7.59 -11.05
C THR A 129 0.67 -6.10 -10.80
N MET A 130 0.13 -5.70 -9.63
CA MET A 130 0.10 -4.31 -9.15
C MET A 130 1.50 -3.67 -9.18
N ASP A 131 2.56 -4.47 -9.00
CA ASP A 131 3.95 -4.03 -9.11
C ASP A 131 4.31 -3.44 -10.49
N GLU A 132 3.83 -4.02 -11.60
CA GLU A 132 4.09 -3.50 -12.95
C GLU A 132 3.30 -2.21 -13.23
N SER A 133 2.04 -2.16 -12.77
CA SER A 133 1.24 -0.94 -12.86
C SER A 133 1.87 0.21 -12.08
N ILE A 134 2.45 -0.07 -10.91
CA ILE A 134 3.20 0.91 -10.12
C ILE A 134 4.50 1.31 -10.83
N HIS A 135 5.24 0.38 -11.41
CA HIS A 135 6.46 0.68 -12.15
C HIS A 135 6.20 1.64 -13.32
N HIS A 136 5.19 1.34 -14.15
CA HIS A 136 4.79 2.22 -15.25
C HIS A 136 4.32 3.59 -14.78
N LEU A 137 3.58 3.68 -13.67
CA LEU A 137 3.20 4.97 -13.10
C LEU A 137 4.42 5.78 -12.65
N ILE A 138 5.37 5.15 -11.96
CA ILE A 138 6.61 5.82 -11.53
C ILE A 138 7.41 6.31 -12.73
N GLU A 139 7.58 5.47 -13.75
CA GLU A 139 8.27 5.83 -14.99
C GLU A 139 7.58 7.02 -15.68
N PHE A 140 6.25 6.96 -15.84
CA PHE A 140 5.45 8.05 -16.40
C PHE A 140 5.63 9.37 -15.64
N TYR A 141 5.50 9.36 -14.31
CA TYR A 141 5.69 10.57 -13.50
C TYR A 141 7.12 11.10 -13.54
N ASN A 142 8.14 10.23 -13.58
CA ASN A 142 9.53 10.64 -13.74
C ASN A 142 9.79 11.26 -15.11
N THR A 143 9.13 10.77 -16.16
CA THR A 143 9.26 11.32 -17.52
C THR A 143 8.66 12.72 -17.60
N ILE A 144 7.48 12.94 -16.99
CA ILE A 144 6.85 14.27 -16.92
C ILE A 144 7.75 15.26 -16.16
N ARG A 145 8.34 14.82 -15.04
CA ARG A 145 9.20 15.66 -14.21
C ARG A 145 10.56 16.00 -14.83
N ALA A 146 10.99 15.26 -15.85
CA ALA A 146 12.24 15.52 -16.59
C ALA A 146 12.06 16.50 -17.77
N HIS A 147 10.81 16.84 -18.10
CA HIS A 147 10.44 17.77 -19.18
C HIS A 147 9.94 19.14 -18.65
N GLU A 148 10.05 19.39 -17.36
CA GLU A 148 9.97 20.71 -16.71
C GLU A 148 11.37 21.27 -16.43
#